data_AF-A0A6S6P229-F1
#
_entry.id   AF-A0A6S6P229-F1
#
_cell.length_a   1.000
_cell.length_b   1.000
_cell.length_c   1.000
_cell.angle_alpha   90.00
_cell.angle_beta   90.00
_cell.angle_gamma   90.00
#
_symmetry.space_group_name_H-M   'P 1'
#
loop_
_entity.id
_entity.type
_entity.pdbx_description
1 polymer ?
#
loop_
_entity_poly.entity_id
_entity_poly.type
_entity_poly.pdbx_seq_one_letter_code
_entity_poly.pdbx_strand_id
1 'polypeptide(L)'
;MDNDTLAPDTNHFSFGNSIVNTEKMARRDSSKKSSAEEKVAKQEMLTPRMQRLRARYLEARPSISIYRALAFTEVAKNNPGLPPILLRAKSFRRACETAPILIQDEELIVGHPCGKPRAGAFSPDIAWRWVRDELDTMSTRPQDPFQISEEDKKTIREEITPFWQGR
;
A
#
# COMPACT_ATOMS: atom_id res chain seq x y z
N MET A 1 58.76 9.11 -5.92
CA MET A 1 58.91 10.57 -5.80
C MET A 1 57.51 11.15 -5.91
N ASP A 2 56.75 11.47 -4.88
CA ASP A 2 56.97 11.43 -3.44
C ASP A 2 55.64 11.11 -2.75
N ASN A 3 55.78 10.38 -1.66
CA ASN A 3 54.77 10.07 -0.66
C ASN A 3 54.50 11.35 0.14
N ASP A 4 53.25 11.70 0.39
CA ASP A 4 52.93 12.49 1.58
C ASP A 4 51.60 12.04 2.20
N THR A 5 51.77 11.50 3.39
CA THR A 5 50.83 10.76 4.22
C THR A 5 50.21 11.75 5.21
N LEU A 6 48.91 12.01 5.13
CA LEU A 6 48.20 12.75 6.17
C LEU A 6 47.67 11.77 7.23
N ALA A 7 48.31 11.82 8.40
CA ALA A 7 47.95 11.06 9.60
C ALA A 7 46.66 11.59 10.26
N PRO A 8 45.89 10.75 10.98
CA PRO A 8 44.74 11.20 11.77
C PRO A 8 45.16 11.67 13.16
N ASP A 9 44.64 12.83 13.57
CA ASP A 9 44.84 13.42 14.90
C ASP A 9 44.29 12.54 16.02
N THR A 10 45.20 12.04 16.86
CA THR A 10 44.93 11.35 18.12
C THR A 10 44.82 12.36 19.27
N ASN A 11 43.61 12.74 19.67
CA ASN A 11 43.40 13.41 20.94
C ASN A 11 43.30 12.38 22.07
N HIS A 12 44.42 12.24 22.78
CA HIS A 12 44.64 11.38 23.93
C HIS A 12 44.19 12.12 25.19
N PHE A 13 43.13 11.66 25.86
CA PHE A 13 42.77 12.10 27.22
C PHE A 13 42.94 10.95 28.20
N SER A 14 43.69 11.22 29.27
CA SER A 14 44.28 10.29 30.22
C SER A 14 43.26 9.53 31.08
N PHE A 15 43.53 8.25 31.31
CA PHE A 15 42.90 7.43 32.34
C PHE A 15 43.43 7.82 33.73
N GLY A 16 42.53 8.17 34.65
CA GLY A 16 42.78 8.25 36.08
C GLY A 16 41.86 7.27 36.82
N ASN A 17 42.46 6.33 37.54
CA ASN A 17 41.77 5.23 38.22
C ASN A 17 41.47 5.57 39.68
N SER A 18 40.45 4.90 40.23
CA SER A 18 40.18 4.67 41.67
C SER A 18 39.60 5.81 42.53
N ILE A 19 38.28 5.77 42.76
CA ILE A 19 37.72 5.66 44.13
C ILE A 19 36.55 4.67 44.10
N VAL A 20 36.71 3.60 44.87
CA VAL A 20 35.68 2.62 45.22
C VAL A 20 34.63 3.33 46.07
N ASN A 21 33.37 3.31 45.66
CA ASN A 21 32.26 3.55 46.59
C ASN A 21 31.10 2.61 46.24
N THR A 22 31.11 1.47 46.92
CA THR A 22 29.97 0.58 47.08
C THR A 22 28.85 1.32 47.81
N GLU A 23 27.69 1.50 47.18
CA GLU A 23 26.37 1.16 47.74
C GLU A 23 25.21 1.63 46.86
N LYS A 24 24.19 0.75 46.78
CA LYS A 24 22.80 0.92 46.32
C LYS A 24 22.53 0.90 44.81
N MET A 25 22.28 -0.34 44.34
CA MET A 25 21.31 -0.68 43.31
C MET A 25 20.02 0.15 43.46
N ALA A 26 19.88 1.21 42.67
CA ALA A 26 18.57 1.68 42.22
C ALA A 26 18.29 0.98 40.88
N ARG A 27 17.45 -0.06 40.93
CA ARG A 27 16.92 -0.73 39.74
C ARG A 27 16.30 0.34 38.83
N ARG A 28 16.87 0.51 37.64
CA ARG A 28 16.23 1.26 36.55
C ARG A 28 15.02 0.44 36.13
N ASP A 29 13.86 0.76 36.68
CA ASP A 29 12.61 0.17 36.22
C ASP A 29 12.29 0.75 34.85
N SER A 30 12.76 0.08 33.80
CA SER A 30 12.30 0.32 32.44
C SER A 30 10.89 -0.27 32.35
N SER A 31 9.90 0.45 32.87
CA SER A 31 8.52 0.07 32.73
C SER A 31 8.20 0.00 31.23
N LYS A 32 7.87 -1.21 30.74
CA LYS A 32 7.21 -1.37 29.45
C LYS A 32 5.91 -0.59 29.56
N LYS A 33 5.83 0.59 28.94
CA LYS A 33 4.55 1.28 28.74
C LYS A 33 3.55 0.28 28.18
N SER A 34 2.37 0.21 28.79
CA SER A 34 1.35 -0.71 28.30
C SER A 34 0.97 -0.32 26.87
N SER A 35 0.62 -1.31 26.05
CA SER A 35 0.23 -1.08 24.65
C SER A 35 -0.98 -0.13 24.52
N ALA A 36 -1.74 0.06 25.60
CA ALA A 36 -2.84 1.02 25.68
C ALA A 36 -2.32 2.46 25.88
N GLU A 37 -1.40 2.68 26.81
CA GLU A 37 -0.80 4.00 27.05
C GLU A 37 -0.02 4.52 25.83
N GLU A 38 0.66 3.62 25.12
CA GLU A 38 1.35 3.99 23.88
C GLU A 38 0.37 4.33 22.75
N LYS A 39 -0.76 3.61 22.64
CA LYS A 39 -1.83 3.93 21.67
C LYS A 39 -2.49 5.28 21.96
N VAL A 40 -2.76 5.58 23.22
CA VAL A 40 -3.34 6.86 23.67
C VAL A 40 -2.38 8.01 23.37
N ALA A 41 -1.10 7.89 23.77
CA ALA A 41 -0.09 8.90 23.47
C ALA A 41 0.10 9.14 21.96
N LYS A 42 0.00 8.08 21.15
CA LYS A 42 0.10 8.17 19.68
C LYS A 42 -1.15 8.78 19.04
N GLN A 43 -2.32 8.65 19.66
CA GLN A 43 -3.52 9.39 19.24
C GLN A 43 -3.41 10.87 19.59
N GLU A 44 -2.85 11.23 20.74
CA GLU A 44 -2.63 12.63 21.14
C GLU A 44 -1.67 13.38 20.20
N MET A 45 -0.72 12.69 19.56
CA MET A 45 0.18 13.30 18.56
C MET A 45 -0.47 13.61 17.21
N LEU A 46 -1.66 13.07 16.92
CA LEU A 46 -2.35 13.32 15.65
C LEU A 46 -3.22 14.56 15.75
N THR A 47 -3.14 15.45 14.76
CA THR A 47 -4.11 16.55 14.63
C THR A 47 -5.54 15.99 14.54
N PRO A 48 -6.57 16.76 14.95
CA PRO A 48 -7.97 16.30 14.86
C PRO A 48 -8.37 15.80 13.46
N ARG A 49 -7.85 16.44 12.41
CA ARG A 49 -8.02 16.00 11.01
C ARG A 49 -7.42 14.62 10.76
N MET A 50 -6.18 14.39 11.21
CA MET A 50 -5.49 13.10 11.03
C MET A 50 -6.18 11.97 11.79
N GLN A 51 -6.74 12.26 12.98
CA GLN A 51 -7.52 11.28 13.73
C GLN A 51 -8.76 10.83 12.93
N ARG A 52 -9.52 11.76 12.35
CA ARG A 52 -10.69 11.45 11.51
C ARG A 52 -10.34 10.74 10.20
N LEU A 53 -9.26 11.15 9.53
CA LEU A 53 -8.75 10.46 8.34
C LEU A 53 -8.33 9.01 8.66
N ARG A 54 -7.62 8.82 9.78
CA ARG A 54 -7.21 7.49 10.25
C ARG A 54 -8.41 6.62 10.59
N ALA A 55 -9.44 7.16 11.26
CA ALA A 55 -10.66 6.43 11.58
C ALA A 55 -11.33 5.90 10.30
N ARG A 56 -11.57 6.77 9.31
CA ARG A 56 -12.13 6.39 8.00
C ARG A 56 -11.29 5.34 7.26
N TYR A 57 -9.96 5.47 7.29
CA TYR A 57 -9.07 4.47 6.68
C TYR A 57 -9.20 3.08 7.32
N LEU A 58 -9.36 3.02 8.65
CA LEU A 58 -9.51 1.76 9.38
C LEU A 58 -10.90 1.13 9.21
N GLU A 59 -11.92 1.94 8.94
CA GLU A 59 -13.27 1.47 8.58
C GLU A 59 -13.32 0.85 7.17
N ALA A 60 -12.48 1.35 6.25
CA ALA A 60 -12.43 0.87 4.87
C ALA A 60 -12.00 -0.61 4.78
N ARG A 61 -12.81 -1.40 4.08
CA ARG A 61 -12.54 -2.82 3.80
C ARG A 61 -11.76 -2.96 2.48
N PRO A 62 -10.71 -3.81 2.44
CA PRO A 62 -10.03 -4.13 1.19
C PRO A 62 -11.02 -4.62 0.14
N SER A 63 -10.89 -4.11 -1.08
CA SER A 63 -11.80 -4.43 -2.19
C SER A 63 -11.04 -4.51 -3.52
N ILE A 64 -11.69 -5.07 -4.52
CA ILE A 64 -11.19 -5.08 -5.91
C ILE A 64 -12.06 -4.15 -6.75
N SER A 65 -11.39 -3.34 -7.56
CA SER A 65 -12.00 -2.48 -8.57
C SER A 65 -11.62 -2.98 -9.97
N ILE A 66 -12.61 -3.04 -10.87
CA ILE A 66 -12.43 -3.53 -12.23
C ILE A 66 -12.20 -2.42 -13.26
N TYR A 67 -12.15 -1.14 -12.85
CA TYR A 67 -12.03 -0.01 -13.79
C TYR A 67 -10.83 -0.16 -14.75
N ARG A 68 -9.67 -0.57 -14.22
CA ARG A 68 -8.46 -0.83 -14.99
C ARG A 68 -8.66 -2.01 -15.93
N ALA A 69 -9.28 -3.08 -15.45
CA ALA A 69 -9.55 -4.27 -16.25
C ALA A 69 -10.44 -3.94 -17.45
N LEU A 70 -11.45 -3.09 -17.26
CA LEU A 70 -12.30 -2.59 -18.35
C LEU A 70 -11.51 -1.76 -19.36
N ALA A 71 -10.75 -0.76 -18.90
CA ALA A 71 -9.94 0.09 -19.78
C ALA A 71 -8.93 -0.73 -20.61
N PHE A 72 -8.24 -1.68 -19.98
CA PHE A 72 -7.26 -2.54 -20.66
C PHE A 72 -7.93 -3.48 -21.66
N THR A 73 -9.09 -4.03 -21.31
CA THR A 73 -9.87 -4.91 -22.19
C THR A 73 -10.40 -4.15 -23.41
N GLU A 74 -10.94 -2.94 -23.22
CA GLU A 74 -11.42 -2.06 -24.30
C GLU A 74 -10.29 -1.75 -25.30
N VAL A 75 -9.14 -1.30 -24.80
CA VAL A 75 -8.00 -0.94 -25.67
C VAL A 75 -7.46 -2.17 -26.40
N ALA A 76 -7.34 -3.31 -25.74
CA ALA A 76 -6.88 -4.56 -26.36
C ALA A 76 -7.85 -5.08 -27.42
N LYS A 77 -9.17 -4.99 -27.20
CA LYS A 77 -10.19 -5.34 -28.21
C LYS A 77 -10.07 -4.48 -29.46
N ASN A 78 -9.84 -3.18 -29.29
CA ASN A 78 -9.85 -2.20 -30.38
C ASN A 78 -8.51 -2.07 -31.13
N ASN A 79 -7.44 -2.72 -30.68
CA ASN A 79 -6.10 -2.57 -31.26
C ASN A 79 -5.39 -3.92 -31.50
N PRO A 80 -5.95 -4.82 -32.34
CA PRO A 80 -5.28 -6.07 -32.68
C PRO A 80 -3.93 -5.80 -33.38
N GLY A 81 -2.90 -6.57 -33.02
CA GLY A 81 -1.56 -6.47 -33.62
C GLY A 81 -0.69 -5.31 -33.12
N LEU A 82 -1.20 -4.48 -32.20
CA LEU A 82 -0.40 -3.41 -31.63
C LEU A 82 0.75 -3.97 -30.76
N PRO A 83 1.98 -3.44 -30.86
CA PRO A 83 3.09 -3.87 -30.01
C PRO A 83 2.74 -3.78 -28.51
N PRO A 84 3.14 -4.76 -27.68
CA PRO A 84 2.74 -4.81 -26.27
C PRO A 84 3.05 -3.54 -25.46
N ILE A 85 4.15 -2.86 -25.75
CA ILE A 85 4.52 -1.61 -25.08
C ILE A 85 3.55 -0.47 -25.39
N LEU A 86 3.12 -0.35 -26.66
CA LEU A 86 2.14 0.64 -27.07
C LEU A 86 0.75 0.28 -26.56
N LEU A 87 0.42 -1.01 -26.50
CA LEU A 87 -0.84 -1.47 -25.92
C LEU A 87 -0.92 -1.08 -24.44
N ARG A 88 0.13 -1.35 -23.65
CA ARG A 88 0.20 -0.95 -22.25
C ARG A 88 0.11 0.56 -22.07
N ALA A 89 0.81 1.33 -22.89
CA ALA A 89 0.78 2.79 -22.83
C ALA A 89 -0.61 3.35 -23.11
N LYS A 90 -1.28 2.89 -24.17
CA LYS A 90 -2.66 3.30 -24.51
C LYS A 90 -3.65 2.87 -23.42
N SER A 91 -3.53 1.64 -22.91
CA SER A 91 -4.39 1.13 -21.83
C SER A 91 -4.23 1.91 -20.53
N PHE A 92 -2.99 2.27 -20.16
CA PHE A 92 -2.73 3.11 -19.00
C PHE A 92 -3.32 4.51 -19.18
N ARG A 93 -3.11 5.13 -20.35
CA ARG A 93 -3.71 6.44 -20.67
C ARG A 93 -5.24 6.39 -20.54
N ARG A 94 -5.88 5.36 -21.12
CA ARG A 94 -7.32 5.15 -21.02
C ARG A 94 -7.77 5.01 -19.56
N ALA A 95 -7.04 4.21 -18.77
CA ALA A 95 -7.34 4.05 -17.35
C ALA A 95 -7.21 5.37 -16.57
N CYS A 96 -6.27 6.25 -16.92
CA CYS A 96 -6.16 7.60 -16.35
C CYS A 96 -7.32 8.51 -16.76
N GLU A 97 -7.70 8.49 -18.05
CA GLU A 97 -8.80 9.31 -18.60
C GLU A 97 -10.17 8.93 -18.00
N THR A 98 -10.35 7.67 -17.60
CA THR A 98 -11.59 7.17 -17.01
C THR A 98 -11.48 6.81 -15.54
N ALA A 99 -10.39 7.19 -14.88
CA ALA A 99 -10.21 6.88 -13.46
C ALA A 99 -11.35 7.53 -12.65
N PRO A 100 -12.02 6.78 -11.76
CA PRO A 100 -12.97 7.39 -10.83
C PRO A 100 -12.27 8.45 -9.98
N ILE A 101 -12.90 9.62 -9.85
CA ILE A 101 -12.40 10.72 -9.03
C ILE A 101 -13.06 10.65 -7.67
N LEU A 102 -12.25 10.44 -6.63
CA LEU A 102 -12.67 10.47 -5.24
C LEU A 102 -11.74 11.44 -4.48
N ILE A 103 -12.35 12.44 -3.87
CA ILE A 103 -11.75 13.33 -2.88
C ILE A 103 -12.55 13.10 -1.61
N GLN A 104 -11.93 12.57 -0.56
CA GLN A 104 -12.62 12.36 0.71
C GLN A 104 -12.59 13.64 1.55
N ASP A 105 -13.55 13.77 2.47
CA ASP A 105 -13.61 14.92 3.37
C ASP A 105 -12.27 15.16 4.06
N GLU A 106 -11.87 16.42 4.20
CA GLU A 106 -10.65 16.83 4.89
C GLU A 106 -9.32 16.27 4.34
N GLU A 107 -9.31 15.63 3.17
CA GLU A 107 -8.06 15.29 2.49
C GLU A 107 -7.36 16.56 1.99
N LEU A 108 -6.05 16.64 2.21
CA LEU A 108 -5.20 17.66 1.60
C LEU A 108 -4.40 17.09 0.42
N ILE A 109 -3.95 15.84 0.56
CA ILE A 109 -3.38 15.06 -0.53
C ILE A 109 -4.48 14.10 -0.98
N VAL A 110 -4.90 14.24 -2.23
CA VAL A 110 -6.08 13.59 -2.78
C VAL A 110 -5.71 12.63 -3.89
N GLY A 111 -6.61 11.68 -4.16
CA GLY A 111 -6.50 10.77 -5.30
C GLY A 111 -6.60 9.31 -4.89
N HIS A 112 -7.71 8.70 -5.28
CA HIS A 112 -7.94 7.25 -5.14
C HIS A 112 -8.26 6.69 -6.53
N PRO A 113 -7.26 6.32 -7.35
CA PRO A 113 -7.49 5.98 -8.75
C PRO A 113 -8.35 4.73 -8.96
N CYS A 114 -8.52 3.90 -7.93
CA CYS A 114 -9.45 2.75 -7.92
C CYS A 114 -10.87 3.12 -7.47
N GLY A 115 -11.12 4.38 -7.12
CA GLY A 115 -12.43 4.95 -6.77
C GLY A 115 -12.84 4.78 -5.31
N LYS A 116 -12.06 4.05 -4.51
CA LYS A 116 -12.34 3.75 -3.10
C LYS A 116 -11.03 3.61 -2.31
N PRO A 117 -11.02 3.94 -1.01
CA PRO A 117 -9.88 3.63 -0.14
C PRO A 117 -9.65 2.13 -0.08
N ARG A 118 -8.38 1.72 -0.06
CA ARG A 118 -7.97 0.30 0.04
C ARG A 118 -8.52 -0.61 -1.07
N ALA A 119 -8.85 -0.05 -2.24
CA ALA A 119 -9.22 -0.81 -3.42
C ALA A 119 -8.00 -1.13 -4.31
N GLY A 120 -7.82 -2.41 -4.64
CA GLY A 120 -6.84 -2.87 -5.63
C GLY A 120 -7.42 -2.85 -7.05
N ALA A 121 -6.55 -2.63 -8.06
CA ALA A 121 -6.96 -2.68 -9.46
C ALA A 121 -6.75 -4.09 -10.04
N PHE A 122 -7.82 -4.70 -10.54
CA PHE A 122 -7.71 -5.99 -11.22
C PHE A 122 -6.93 -5.85 -12.54
N SER A 123 -5.91 -6.71 -12.72
CA SER A 123 -5.00 -6.70 -13.86
C SER A 123 -5.08 -7.99 -14.68
N PRO A 124 -6.14 -8.17 -15.49
CA PRO A 124 -6.38 -9.43 -16.19
C PRO A 124 -5.36 -9.72 -17.31
N ASP A 125 -4.69 -8.68 -17.82
CA ASP A 125 -3.56 -8.79 -18.76
C ASP A 125 -2.31 -9.45 -18.14
N ILE A 126 -2.27 -9.62 -16.81
CA ILE A 126 -1.17 -10.26 -16.09
C ILE A 126 -1.62 -11.61 -15.52
N ALA A 127 -2.73 -11.61 -14.77
CA ALA A 127 -3.27 -12.83 -14.16
C ALA A 127 -4.77 -12.69 -13.93
N TRP A 128 -5.55 -13.62 -14.47
CA TRP A 128 -7.01 -13.62 -14.37
C TRP A 128 -7.60 -14.95 -13.85
N ARG A 129 -6.91 -16.08 -14.02
CA ARG A 129 -7.44 -17.42 -13.70
C ARG A 129 -7.80 -17.58 -12.23
N TRP A 130 -6.90 -17.21 -11.32
CA TRP A 130 -7.14 -17.33 -9.88
C TRP A 130 -8.28 -16.40 -9.42
N VAL A 131 -8.42 -15.21 -10.02
CA VAL A 131 -9.53 -14.28 -9.70
C VAL A 131 -10.86 -14.89 -10.12
N ARG A 132 -10.93 -15.50 -11.32
CA ARG A 132 -12.10 -16.23 -11.78
C ARG A 132 -12.46 -17.37 -10.82
N ASP A 133 -11.47 -18.15 -10.40
CA ASP A 133 -11.68 -19.35 -9.58
C ASP A 133 -12.08 -19.01 -8.12
N GLU A 134 -11.58 -17.89 -7.59
CA GLU A 134 -11.87 -17.43 -6.23
C GLU A 134 -12.97 -16.37 -6.15
N LEU A 135 -13.65 -16.03 -7.25
CA LEU A 135 -14.54 -14.86 -7.32
C LEU A 135 -15.65 -14.86 -6.25
N ASP A 136 -16.13 -16.05 -5.87
CA ASP A 136 -17.18 -16.25 -4.86
C ASP A 136 -16.66 -16.52 -3.45
N THR A 137 -15.37 -16.82 -3.30
CA THR A 137 -14.74 -17.19 -2.01
C THR A 137 -13.76 -16.15 -1.50
N MET A 138 -13.33 -15.20 -2.34
CA MET A 138 -12.30 -14.21 -2.02
C MET A 138 -12.69 -13.27 -0.87
N SER A 139 -13.98 -13.03 -0.67
CA SER A 139 -14.49 -12.17 0.42
C SER A 139 -14.47 -12.86 1.79
N THR A 140 -14.32 -14.18 1.85
CA THR A 140 -14.38 -14.97 3.09
C THR A 140 -13.13 -15.79 3.37
N ARG A 141 -12.14 -15.76 2.47
CA ARG A 141 -10.88 -16.49 2.65
C ARG A 141 -10.12 -16.01 3.90
N PRO A 142 -9.37 -16.90 4.58
CA PRO A 142 -8.82 -16.64 5.91
C PRO A 142 -7.76 -15.53 5.93
N GLN A 143 -7.04 -15.33 4.83
CA GLN A 143 -6.01 -14.30 4.71
C GLN A 143 -6.37 -13.31 3.60
N ASP A 144 -6.31 -12.02 3.93
CA ASP A 144 -6.57 -10.90 3.01
C ASP A 144 -7.86 -11.10 2.20
N PRO A 145 -9.04 -11.10 2.86
CA PRO A 145 -10.31 -11.13 2.15
C PRO A 145 -10.53 -9.82 1.39
N PHE A 146 -10.98 -9.93 0.14
CA PHE A 146 -11.32 -8.78 -0.71
C PHE A 146 -12.80 -8.76 -1.03
N GLN A 147 -13.43 -7.60 -0.85
CA GLN A 147 -14.80 -7.36 -1.28
C GLN A 147 -14.85 -7.11 -2.80
N ILE A 148 -15.79 -7.75 -3.48
CA ILE A 148 -16.10 -7.55 -4.90
C ILE A 148 -17.61 -7.44 -5.02
N SER A 149 -18.11 -6.42 -5.71
CA SER A 149 -19.54 -6.24 -5.93
C SER A 149 -20.09 -7.34 -6.86
N GLU A 150 -21.36 -7.71 -6.73
CA GLU A 150 -21.96 -8.74 -7.60
C GLU A 150 -21.99 -8.28 -9.08
N GLU A 151 -22.13 -6.98 -9.31
CA GLU A 151 -22.04 -6.36 -10.62
C GLU A 151 -20.64 -6.56 -11.22
N ASP A 152 -19.59 -6.27 -10.45
CA ASP A 152 -18.21 -6.46 -10.91
C ASP A 152 -17.91 -7.94 -11.14
N LYS A 153 -18.41 -8.83 -10.28
CA LYS A 153 -18.26 -10.28 -10.47
C LYS A 153 -18.91 -10.74 -11.77
N LYS A 154 -20.11 -10.26 -12.07
CA LYS A 154 -20.81 -10.54 -13.33
C LYS A 154 -19.98 -10.08 -14.53
N THR A 155 -19.52 -8.84 -14.54
CA THR A 155 -18.68 -8.30 -15.62
C THR A 155 -17.36 -9.07 -15.77
N ILE A 156 -16.73 -9.49 -14.67
CA ILE A 156 -15.53 -10.33 -14.71
C ILE A 156 -15.81 -11.65 -15.41
N ARG A 157 -16.93 -12.31 -15.11
CA ARG A 157 -17.31 -13.61 -15.71
C ARG A 157 -17.72 -13.48 -17.17
N GLU A 158 -18.52 -12.48 -17.50
CA GLU A 158 -19.18 -12.37 -18.81
C GLU A 158 -18.34 -11.64 -19.86
N GLU A 159 -17.49 -10.69 -19.45
CA GLU A 159 -16.82 -9.79 -20.40
C GLU A 159 -15.29 -9.85 -20.34
N ILE A 160 -14.74 -9.76 -19.12
CA ILE A 160 -13.27 -9.65 -18.94
C ILE A 160 -12.63 -11.01 -19.15
N THR A 161 -13.02 -12.02 -18.37
CA THR A 161 -12.38 -13.34 -18.40
C THR A 161 -12.42 -13.99 -19.78
N PRO A 162 -13.56 -13.98 -20.52
CA PRO A 162 -13.62 -14.60 -21.85
C PRO A 162 -12.67 -13.94 -22.85
N PHE A 163 -12.43 -12.63 -22.75
CA PHE A 163 -11.52 -11.93 -23.66
C PHE A 163 -10.05 -12.30 -23.42
N TRP A 164 -9.65 -12.41 -22.15
CA TRP A 164 -8.27 -12.71 -21.75
C TRP A 164 -7.95 -14.21 -21.77
N GLN A 165 -8.94 -15.06 -22.00
CA GLN A 165 -8.71 -16.49 -22.16
C GLN A 165 -7.85 -16.78 -23.39
N GLY A 166 -6.73 -17.48 -23.16
CA GLY A 166 -5.74 -17.79 -24.21
C GLY A 166 -4.78 -16.65 -24.52
N ARG A 167 -4.81 -15.56 -23.76
CA ARG A 167 -3.87 -14.43 -23.82
C ARG A 167 -2.97 -14.39 -22.60
#